data_AF-A0A522US15-F1
#
_entry.id   AF-A0A522US15-F1
#
_cell.length_a   1.000
_cell.length_b   1.000
_cell.length_c   1.000
_cell.angle_alpha   90.00
_cell.angle_beta   90.00
_cell.angle_gamma   90.00
#
_symmetry.space_group_name_H-M   'P 1'
#
loop_
_entity.id
_entity.type
_entity.pdbx_description
1 polymer ?
#
loop_
_entity_poly.entity_id
_entity_poly.type
_entity_poly.pdbx_seq_one_letter_code
_entity_poly.pdbx_strand_id
1 'polypeptide(L)' 'MKKIFLFAALVLLPVLLSCGEGFPPEFPAADFMLNGPQSGKTVSFAELKGRPVIIYWFTSW' A
#
# COMPACT_ATOMS: atom_id res chain seq x y z
N MET A 1 3.81 -34.86 -24.50
CA MET A 1 3.77 -33.41 -24.84
C MET A 1 2.45 -32.73 -24.43
N LYS A 2 1.27 -33.19 -24.86
CA LYS A 2 -0.04 -32.56 -24.51
C LYS A 2 -0.30 -32.37 -23.00
N LYS A 3 0.09 -33.31 -22.14
CA LYS A 3 -0.14 -33.24 -20.69
C LYS A 3 0.70 -32.16 -19.97
N ILE A 4 1.92 -31.93 -20.45
CA ILE A 4 2.83 -30.92 -19.89
C ILE A 4 2.32 -29.51 -20.24
N PHE A 5 1.78 -29.35 -21.44
CA PHE A 5 1.20 -28.08 -21.89
C PHE A 5 -0.03 -27.67 -21.06
N LEU A 6 -0.88 -28.63 -20.73
CA LEU A 6 -2.04 -28.42 -19.84
C LEU A 6 -1.61 -28.01 -18.43
N PHE A 7 -0.56 -28.64 -17.89
CA PHE A 7 -0.05 -28.31 -16.57
C PHE A 7 0.58 -26.90 -16.53
N ALA A 8 1.34 -26.54 -17.58
CA ALA A 8 1.91 -25.21 -17.73
C ALA A 8 0.82 -24.12 -17.83
N ALA A 9 -0.23 -24.37 -18.62
CA ALA A 9 -1.36 -23.45 -18.73
C ALA A 9 -2.11 -23.27 -17.40
N LEU A 10 -2.26 -24.35 -16.62
CA LEU A 10 -2.92 -24.31 -15.32
C LEU A 10 -2.14 -23.49 -14.28
N VAL A 11 -0.80 -23.55 -14.33
CA VAL A 11 0.08 -22.80 -13.41
C VAL A 11 0.18 -21.31 -13.80
N LEU A 12 0.10 -20.99 -15.09
CA LEU A 12 0.17 -19.60 -15.58
C LEU A 12 -1.12 -18.79 -15.33
N LEU A 13 -2.28 -19.46 -15.28
CA LEU A 13 -3.58 -18.81 -15.08
C LEU A 13 -3.67 -17.98 -13.77
N PRO A 14 -3.30 -18.50 -12.58
CA PRO A 14 -3.35 -17.72 -11.33
C PRO A 14 -2.34 -16.57 -11.31
N VAL A 15 -1.20 -16.68 -11.99
CA VAL A 15 -0.21 -15.60 -12.09
C VAL A 15 -0.77 -14.42 -12.89
N LEU A 16 -1.48 -14.70 -13.98
CA LEU A 16 -2.14 -13.67 -14.79
C LEU A 16 -3.32 -13.02 -14.06
N LEU A 17 -4.07 -13.79 -13.26
CA LEU A 17 -5.18 -13.25 -12.46
C LEU A 17 -4.70 -12.43 -11.26
N SER A 18 -3.55 -12.77 -10.66
CA SER A 18 -2.98 -12.05 -9.52
C SER A 18 -2.39 -10.67 -9.87
N CYS A 19 -2.11 -10.40 -11.15
CA CYS A 19 -1.67 -9.08 -11.61
C CYS A 19 -2.82 -8.23 -12.20
N GLY A 20 -4.07 -8.71 -12.15
CA GLY A 20 -5.22 -8.04 -12.75
C GLY A 20 -5.83 -6.93 -11.89
N GLU A 21 -5.57 -6.91 -10.59
CA GLU A 21 -5.96 -5.79 -9.73
C GLU A 21 -4.90 -4.69 -9.88
N GLY A 22 -5.09 -3.86 -10.91
CA GLY A 22 -4.37 -2.60 -11.01
C GLY A 22 -4.54 -1.79 -9.72
N PHE A 23 -3.53 -1.01 -9.36
CA PHE A 23 -3.64 -0.13 -8.19
C PHE A 23 -4.95 0.67 -8.26
N PRO A 24 -5.70 0.78 -7.14
CA PRO A 24 -6.93 1.53 -7.14
C PRO A 24 -6.65 2.97 -7.58
N PRO A 25 -7.60 3.63 -8.28
CA PRO A 25 -7.42 4.99 -8.75
C PRO A 25 -7.16 5.98 -7.60
N GLU A 26 -7.62 5.61 -6.41
CA GLU A 26 -7.38 6.33 -5.17
C GLU A 26 -6.77 5.38 -4.14
N PHE A 27 -5.62 5.77 -3.60
CA PHE A 27 -4.98 5.08 -2.48
C PHE A 27 -4.92 6.05 -1.30
N PRO A 28 -6.01 6.16 -0.51
CA PRO A 28 -6.03 7.06 0.63
C PRO A 28 -4.95 6.62 1.61
N ALA A 29 -4.13 7.58 2.06
CA ALA A 29 -3.21 7.31 3.16
C ALA A 29 -4.02 6.86 4.39
N ALA A 30 -3.52 5.82 5.08
CA ALA A 30 -4.12 5.36 6.31
C ALA A 30 -4.20 6.50 7.33
N ASP A 31 -5.28 6.56 8.11
CA ASP A 31 -5.35 7.52 9.21
C ASP A 31 -4.43 7.04 10.33
N PHE A 32 -3.69 7.97 10.92
CA PHE A 32 -2.74 7.68 12.00
C PHE A 32 -2.65 8.85 12.97
N MET A 33 -2.24 8.53 14.20
CA MET A 33 -1.97 9.52 15.23
C MET A 33 -0.49 9.46 15.59
N LEU A 34 0.18 10.60 15.57
CA LEU A 34 1.59 10.72 15.95
C LEU A 34 1.75 11.69 17.10
N ASN A 35 2.60 11.35 18.05
CA ASN A 35 3.04 12.31 19.06
C ASN A 35 4.09 13.22 18.45
N GLY A 36 3.80 14.51 18.42
CA GLY A 36 4.72 15.53 17.94
C GLY A 36 6.00 15.50 18.77
N PRO A 37 7.18 15.32 18.16
CA PRO A 37 8.43 15.10 18.91
C PRO A 37 8.84 16.32 19.74
N GLN A 38 8.40 17.53 19.36
CA GLN A 38 8.71 18.78 20.06
C GLN A 38 7.57 19.31 20.94
N SER A 39 6.32 19.11 20.53
CA SER A 39 5.16 19.70 21.21
C SER A 39 4.55 18.79 22.27
N GLY A 40 4.85 17.48 22.23
CA GLY A 40 4.17 16.46 23.03
C GLY A 40 2.68 16.31 22.69
N LYS A 41 2.18 17.06 21.70
CA LYS A 41 0.78 16.98 21.26
C LYS A 41 0.64 15.81 20.30
N THR A 42 -0.39 15.01 20.53
CA THR A 42 -0.85 14.04 19.54
C THR A 42 -1.50 14.80 18.38
N VAL A 43 -1.07 14.51 17.16
CA VAL A 43 -1.63 15.05 15.92
C VAL A 43 -2.25 13.90 15.15
N SER A 44 -3.53 14.03 14.79
CA SER A 44 -4.19 13.10 13.87
C SER A 44 -3.93 13.49 12.41
N PHE A 45 -3.72 12.52 11.54
CA PHE A 45 -3.57 12.77 10.10
C PHE A 45 -4.86 13.38 9.50
N ALA A 46 -6.03 13.06 10.05
CA ALA A 46 -7.30 13.68 9.67
C ALA A 46 -7.31 15.22 9.82
N GLU A 47 -6.57 15.77 10.79
CA GLU A 47 -6.45 17.23 11.00
C GLU A 47 -5.68 17.94 9.87
N LEU A 48 -4.90 17.18 9.11
CA LEU A 48 -4.10 17.68 7.99
C LEU A 48 -4.81 17.54 6.63
N LYS A 49 -6.06 17.05 6.62
CA LYS A 49 -6.84 16.86 5.39
C LYS A 49 -6.98 18.16 4.61
N GLY A 50 -6.78 18.07 3.29
CA GLY A 50 -6.83 19.23 2.38
C GLY A 50 -5.54 20.05 2.33
N ARG A 51 -4.46 19.61 3.00
CA ARG A 51 -3.13 20.20 2.89
C ARG A 51 -2.17 19.20 2.24
N PRO A 52 -1.19 19.64 1.43
CA PRO A 52 -0.11 18.77 0.99
C PRO A 52 0.76 18.40 2.20
N VAL A 53 1.01 17.11 2.40
CA VAL A 53 1.80 16.57 3.52
C VAL A 53 2.89 15.64 2.97
N ILE A 54 4.08 15.69 3.56
CA ILE A 54 5.16 14.73 3.31
C ILE A 54 5.21 13.78 4.52
N ILE A 55 5.07 12.48 4.27
CA ILE A 55 5.23 11.44 5.29
C ILE A 55 6.65 10.89 5.18
N TYR A 56 7.44 11.04 6.24
CA TYR A 56 8.82 10.55 6.31
C TYR A 56 8.93 9.45 7.36
N TRP A 57 9.16 8.21 6.90
CA TRP A 57 9.45 7.08 7.76
C TRP A 57 10.93 7.05 8.04
N PHE A 58 11.29 7.19 9.31
CA PHE A 58 12.67 7.08 9.75
C PHE A 58 12.80 6.03 10.84
N THR A 59 14.02 5.52 10.98
CA THR A 59 14.37 4.62 12.06
C THR A 59 15.67 5.13 12.68
N SER A 60 15.77 5.11 14.01
CA SER A 60 16.86 5.76 14.74
C SER A 60 18.08 4.86 14.98
N TRP A 61 18.05 3.63 14.48
CA TRP A 61 19.08 2.63 14.64
C TRP A 61 19.85 2.41 13.34
#